data_AF-A0A937BH58-F1
#
_entry.id   AF-A0A937BH58-F1
#
_cell.length_a   1.000
_cell.length_b   1.000
_cell.length_c   1.000
_cell.angle_alpha   90.00
_cell.angle_beta   90.00
_cell.angle_gamma   90.00
#
_symmetry.space_group_name_H-M   'P 1'
#
loop_
_entity.id
_entity.type
_entity.pdbx_description
1 polymer ?
#
loop_
_entity_poly.entity_id
_entity_poly.type
_entity_poly.pdbx_seq_one_letter_code
_entity_poly.pdbx_strand_id
1 'polypeptide(L)' 'MKQRVPSAIYNKAFREQAVKQVQKEGLSPKEAAWRLSMPVPTLEY' A
#
# COMPACT_ATOMS: atom_id res chain seq x y z
N MET A 1 -17.76 -22.66 -2.38
CA MET A 1 -17.75 -21.52 -1.42
C MET A 1 -16.67 -20.54 -1.87
N LYS A 2 -17.03 -19.34 -2.33
CA LYS A 2 -16.02 -18.32 -2.68
C LYS A 2 -15.44 -17.79 -1.37
N GLN A 3 -14.25 -18.25 -0.98
CA GLN A 3 -13.49 -17.62 0.11
C GLN A 3 -13.29 -16.16 -0.29
N ARG A 4 -14.05 -15.25 0.33
CA ARG A 4 -13.74 -13.82 0.30
C ARG A 4 -12.41 -13.69 1.01
N VAL A 5 -11.35 -13.43 0.25
CA VAL A 5 -10.09 -12.96 0.83
C VAL A 5 -10.46 -11.78 1.73
N PRO A 6 -10.08 -11.79 3.03
CA PRO A 6 -10.34 -10.66 3.90
C PRO A 6 -9.75 -9.45 3.21
N SER A 7 -10.56 -8.42 2.96
CA SER A 7 -10.06 -7.12 2.51
C SER A 7 -9.07 -6.69 3.58
N ALA A 8 -7.77 -6.86 3.31
CA ALA A 8 -6.72 -6.50 4.24
C ALA A 8 -6.86 -5.02 4.50
N ILE A 9 -7.39 -4.67 5.68
CA ILE A 9 -7.51 -3.29 6.10
C ILE A 9 -6.08 -2.88 6.45
N TYR A 10 -5.39 -2.29 5.48
CA TYR A 10 -4.10 -1.67 5.73
C TYR A 10 -4.30 -0.63 6.82
N ASN A 11 -3.74 -0.91 8.00
CA ASN A 11 -3.83 -0.02 9.14
C ASN A 11 -3.14 1.32 8.79
N LYS A 12 -3.53 2.39 9.49
CA LYS A 12 -3.02 3.74 9.21
C LYS A 12 -1.48 3.79 9.28
N ALA A 13 -0.89 3.13 10.26
CA ALA A 13 0.56 3.09 10.46
C ALA A 13 1.31 2.47 9.26
N PHE A 14 0.76 1.42 8.67
CA PHE A 14 1.33 0.76 7.50
C PHE A 14 1.27 1.66 6.27
N ARG A 15 0.15 2.39 6.06
CA ARG A 15 0.06 3.38 4.99
C ARG A 15 1.07 4.52 5.17
N GLU A 16 1.22 5.01 6.41
CA GLU A 16 2.21 6.05 6.71
C GLU A 16 3.65 5.57 6.49
N GLN A 17 3.97 4.32 6.85
CA GLN A 17 5.27 3.72 6.55
C GLN A 17 5.50 3.56 5.04
N ALA A 18 4.48 3.13 4.31
CA ALA A 18 4.53 3.01 2.85
C ALA A 18 4.83 4.36 2.18
N VAL A 19 4.12 5.42 2.56
CA VAL A 19 4.35 6.78 2.04
C VAL A 19 5.76 7.28 2.38
N LYS A 20 6.22 7.07 3.62
CA LYS A 20 7.60 7.41 4.01
C LYS A 20 8.64 6.65 3.18
N GLN A 21 8.38 5.38 2.87
CA GLN A 21 9.27 4.56 2.06
C GLN A 21 9.28 5.02 0.59
N VAL A 22 8.12 5.38 0.03
CA VAL A 22 7.99 6.01 -1.30
C VAL A 22 8.85 7.27 -1.39
N GLN A 23 8.71 8.17 -0.42
CA GLN A 23 9.48 9.42 -0.37
C GLN A 23 10.98 9.20 -0.21
N LYS A 24 11.39 8.24 0.62
CA LYS A 24 12.81 7.95 0.89
C LYS A 24 13.50 7.30 -0.31
N GLU A 25 12.82 6.37 -0.98
CA GLU A 25 13.38 5.62 -2.10
C GLU A 25 13.20 6.34 -3.45
N GLY A 26 12.46 7.45 -3.48
CA GLY A 26 12.11 8.15 -4.72
C GLY A 26 11.21 7.32 -5.64
N LEU A 27 10.55 6.29 -5.08
CA LEU A 27 9.67 5.41 -5.83
C LEU A 27 8.40 6.15 -6.23
N SER A 28 7.78 5.72 -7.32
CA SER A 28 6.42 6.12 -7.63
C SER A 28 5.42 5.41 -6.69
N PRO A 29 4.25 6.02 -6.40
CA PRO A 29 3.19 5.37 -5.62
C PRO A 29 2.80 3.99 -6.17
N LYS A 30 2.89 3.81 -7.49
CA LYS A 30 2.62 2.55 -8.18
C LYS A 30 3.65 1.45 -7.86
N GLU A 31 4.94 1.79 -7.86
CA GLU A 31 6.00 0.82 -7.54
C GLU A 31 5.97 0.42 -6.07
N ALA A 32 5.70 1.38 -5.19
CA ALA A 32 5.52 1.10 -3.77
C ALA A 32 4.29 0.21 -3.51
N ALA A 33 3.17 0.51 -4.17
CA ALA A 33 1.96 -0.32 -4.11
C ALA A 33 2.27 -1.75 -4.58
N TRP A 34 3.04 -1.91 -5.66
CA TRP A 34 3.42 -3.22 -6.16
C TRP A 34 4.32 -3.99 -5.17
N ARG A 35 5.35 -3.32 -4.62
CA ARG A 35 6.24 -3.91 -3.60
C ARG A 35 5.50 -4.33 -2.34
N LEU A 36 4.53 -3.53 -1.90
CA LEU A 36 3.77 -3.76 -0.68
C LEU A 36 2.54 -4.64 -0.90
N SER A 37 2.33 -5.13 -2.13
CA SER A 37 1.12 -5.87 -2.52
C SER A 37 -0.15 -5.12 -2.12
N MET A 38 -0.16 -3.81 -2.34
CA MET A 38 -1.24 -2.87 -2.04
C MET A 38 -1.92 -2.35 -3.30
N PRO A 39 -3.19 -1.92 -3.21
CA PRO A 39 -3.82 -1.12 -4.25
C PRO A 39 -3.18 0.27 -4.30
N VAL A 40 -2.83 0.74 -5.49
CA VAL A 40 -2.28 2.10 -5.71
C VAL A 40 -3.09 3.22 -5.02
N PRO A 41 -4.45 3.20 -5.03
CA PRO A 41 -5.25 4.24 -4.37
C PRO A 41 -5.03 4.34 -2.86
N THR A 42 -4.46 3.31 -2.22
CA THR A 42 -4.16 3.35 -0.78
C THR A 42 -2.94 4.22 -0.44
N LEU A 43 -2.15 4.61 -1.44
CA LEU A 43 -0.94 5.43 -1.31
C LEU A 43 -1.08 6.82 -1.93
N GLU A 44 -2.19 7.13 -2.62
CA GLU A 44 -2.45 8.42 -3.28
C GLU A 44 -3.24 9.43 -2.41
N TYR A 45 -3.34 9.17 -1.10
CA TYR A 45 -4.09 10.01 -0.14
C TYR A 45 -3.19 11.05 0.55
#